data_AF-A0A8J4RHC8-F1
#
_entry.id   AF-A0A8J4RHC8-F1
#
_cell.length_a   1.000
_cell.length_b   1.000
_cell.length_c   1.000
_cell.angle_alpha   90.00
_cell.angle_beta   90.00
_cell.angle_gamma   90.00
#
_symmetry.space_group_name_H-M   'P 1'
#
loop_
_entity.id
_entity.type
_entity.pdbx_description
1 polymer ?
#
loop_
_entity_poly.entity_id
_entity_poly.type
_entity_poly.pdbx_seq_one_letter_code
_entity_poly.pdbx_strand_id
1 'polypeptide(L)'
;MSAGTSLAVETNGENESMESEFQKGVKHLCERGITKVPTKYIWPIPDQPNSGNGNSSASNPNLKLPIIDFAKLQGSNRSQAINSIRNASEKFGFFQLVNHDIPKDVIESIIDVSKRFFELPFEERSKYMSTDMRSPVRYGTSSNQNKDDIFCWRDFLKLSCQPLSDVLPLWPSSPVDLRQAVLNYSKNTKYLYLMLTEAILESLGLMDITNNENENDEF
;
A
#
# COMPACT_ATOMS: atom_id res chain seq x y z
N MET A 1 42.36 -4.52 46.89
CA MET A 1 41.35 -3.50 46.60
C MET A 1 41.45 -3.22 45.11
N SER A 2 40.46 -3.68 44.34
CA SER A 2 40.49 -3.63 42.88
C SER A 2 39.34 -2.76 42.38
N ALA A 3 39.63 -2.16 41.22
CA ALA A 3 38.72 -1.60 40.22
C ALA A 3 38.12 -0.21 40.48
N GLY A 4 38.43 0.67 39.52
CA GLY A 4 37.80 1.97 39.31
C GLY A 4 38.26 2.52 37.97
N THR A 5 38.00 1.80 36.88
CA THR A 5 38.18 2.33 35.51
C THR A 5 36.81 2.73 34.97
N SER A 6 36.67 4.03 34.78
CA SER A 6 35.49 4.72 34.23
C SER A 6 35.19 4.25 32.80
N LEU A 7 33.95 3.86 32.53
CA LEU A 7 33.41 3.75 31.17
C LEU A 7 32.90 5.14 30.74
N ALA A 8 33.53 5.73 29.73
CA ALA A 8 33.04 6.93 29.08
C ALA A 8 31.76 6.60 28.29
N VAL A 9 30.75 7.44 28.46
CA VAL A 9 29.54 7.48 27.64
C VAL A 9 29.84 8.34 26.41
N GLU A 10 29.97 7.71 25.25
CA GLU A 10 29.94 8.38 23.95
C GLU A 10 28.60 8.05 23.26
N THR A 11 27.57 8.89 23.41
CA THR A 11 26.24 8.61 22.83
C THR A 11 25.49 9.84 22.33
N ASN A 12 26.13 10.79 21.63
CA ASN A 12 25.40 11.90 20.99
C ASN A 12 25.66 12.03 19.48
N GLY A 13 26.88 11.86 18.97
CA GLY A 13 27.19 12.08 17.55
C GLY A 13 26.78 10.95 16.58
N GLU A 14 26.83 9.70 17.03
CA GLU A 14 26.51 8.53 16.18
C GLU A 14 25.00 8.34 15.97
N ASN A 15 24.19 8.74 16.96
CA ASN A 15 22.72 8.61 16.92
C ASN A 15 22.07 9.60 15.92
N GLU A 16 22.57 10.84 15.84
CA GLU A 16 22.08 11.81 14.84
C GLU A 16 22.42 11.39 13.41
N SER A 17 23.61 10.81 13.22
CA SER A 17 24.04 10.26 11.93
C SER A 17 23.12 9.13 11.46
N MET A 18 22.79 8.17 12.32
CA MET A 18 21.92 7.05 11.96
C MET A 18 20.44 7.43 11.77
N GLU A 19 19.93 8.40 12.51
CA GLU A 19 18.55 8.88 12.31
C GLU A 19 18.38 9.50 10.91
N SER A 20 19.39 10.24 10.45
CA SER A 20 19.41 10.78 9.08
C SER A 20 19.43 9.70 8.00
N GLU A 21 19.99 8.52 8.30
CA GLU A 21 20.04 7.39 7.38
C GLU A 21 18.71 6.66 7.28
N PHE A 22 17.96 6.56 8.39
CA PHE A 22 16.62 5.99 8.35
C PHE A 22 15.66 6.81 7.50
N GLN A 23 15.83 8.13 7.48
CA GLN A 23 15.03 9.04 6.65
C GLN A 23 15.24 8.81 5.15
N LYS A 24 16.40 8.27 4.73
CA LYS A 24 16.70 7.96 3.33
C LYS A 24 15.97 6.71 2.81
N GLY A 25 15.35 5.95 3.70
CA GLY A 25 14.53 4.79 3.37
C GLY A 25 15.26 3.46 3.42
N VAL A 26 14.46 2.40 3.42
CA VAL A 26 14.91 1.02 3.58
C VAL A 26 15.76 0.56 2.41
N LYS A 27 15.44 0.98 1.19
CA LYS A 27 16.27 0.67 0.01
C LYS A 27 17.69 1.21 0.17
N HIS A 28 17.83 2.44 0.67
CA HIS A 28 19.13 3.05 0.91
C HIS A 28 19.94 2.26 1.96
N LEU A 29 19.30 1.83 3.04
CA LEU A 29 19.93 0.99 4.06
C LEU A 29 20.42 -0.35 3.46
N CYS A 30 19.61 -1.01 2.64
CA CYS A 30 19.98 -2.25 1.97
C CYS A 30 21.17 -2.05 1.00
N GLU A 31 21.18 -0.98 0.21
CA GLU A 31 22.25 -0.67 -0.74
C GLU A 31 23.59 -0.38 -0.06
N ARG A 32 23.55 0.13 1.17
CA ARG A 32 24.75 0.31 2.01
C ARG A 32 25.32 -0.99 2.57
N GLY A 33 24.65 -2.12 2.36
CA GLY A 33 25.14 -3.42 2.81
C GLY A 33 25.06 -3.64 4.32
N ILE A 34 23.97 -3.18 4.96
CA ILE A 34 23.73 -3.47 6.38
C ILE A 34 23.77 -4.98 6.64
N THR A 35 24.42 -5.38 7.74
CA THR A 35 24.56 -6.79 8.14
C THR A 35 23.58 -7.21 9.22
N LYS A 36 22.92 -6.24 9.86
CA LYS A 36 21.90 -6.44 10.90
C LYS A 36 20.76 -5.45 10.69
N VAL A 37 19.54 -5.90 10.97
CA VAL A 37 18.36 -5.04 10.96
C VAL A 37 18.46 -4.05 12.13
N PRO A 38 18.34 -2.73 11.90
CA PRO A 38 18.38 -1.73 12.97
C PRO A 38 17.23 -1.94 13.96
N THR A 39 17.48 -1.66 15.24
CA THR A 39 16.52 -1.87 16.34
C THR A 39 15.20 -1.15 16.15
N LYS A 40 15.21 0.00 15.46
CA LYS A 40 14.00 0.76 15.07
C LYS A 40 13.01 -0.03 14.22
N TYR A 41 13.43 -1.11 13.55
CA TYR A 41 12.56 -1.97 12.73
C TYR A 41 12.21 -3.30 13.40
N ILE A 42 12.68 -3.52 14.64
CA ILE A 42 12.45 -4.76 15.38
C ILE A 42 11.26 -4.54 16.31
N TRP A 43 10.20 -5.32 16.11
CA TRP A 43 9.04 -5.30 16.98
C TRP A 43 9.40 -5.73 18.41
N PRO A 44 8.75 -5.18 19.45
CA PRO A 44 8.88 -5.67 20.82
C PRO A 44 8.57 -7.17 20.89
N ILE A 45 9.29 -7.90 21.75
CA ILE A 45 9.13 -9.34 21.93
C ILE A 45 7.64 -9.75 22.06
N PRO A 46 6.79 -9.10 22.89
CA PRO A 46 5.38 -9.48 22.99
C PRO A 46 4.59 -9.44 21.67
N ASP A 47 4.99 -8.58 20.74
CA ASP A 47 4.31 -8.34 19.47
C ASP A 47 4.93 -9.11 18.30
N GLN A 48 6.06 -9.79 18.54
CA GLN A 48 6.69 -10.62 17.52
C GLN A 48 5.90 -11.92 17.31
N PRO A 49 5.72 -12.37 16.05
CA PRO A 49 4.88 -13.53 15.72
C PRO A 49 5.21 -14.83 16.48
N ASN A 50 6.43 -14.97 16.99
CA ASN A 50 6.97 -16.23 17.55
C ASN A 50 7.45 -16.12 19.00
N SER A 51 7.13 -15.04 19.72
CA SER A 51 7.74 -14.76 21.03
C SER A 51 6.98 -15.28 22.25
N GLY A 52 5.90 -16.03 22.04
CA GLY A 52 5.20 -16.77 23.09
C GLY A 52 5.76 -18.18 23.30
N ASN A 53 6.14 -18.51 24.53
CA ASN A 53 6.38 -19.89 24.97
C ASN A 53 5.05 -20.66 24.97
N GLY A 54 4.85 -21.55 24.00
CA GLY A 54 3.76 -22.53 24.00
C GLY A 54 2.40 -21.98 23.53
N ASN A 55 1.88 -22.59 22.47
CA ASN A 55 0.62 -22.24 21.77
C ASN A 55 0.73 -20.97 20.91
N SER A 56 1.66 -21.00 19.94
CA SER A 56 1.54 -20.23 18.71
C SER A 56 0.10 -20.29 18.21
N SER A 57 -0.58 -19.14 18.20
CA SER A 57 -1.84 -18.97 17.49
C SER A 57 -1.65 -19.54 16.10
N ALA A 58 -2.28 -20.68 15.86
CA ALA A 58 -2.08 -21.45 14.66
C ALA A 58 -2.37 -20.54 13.46
N SER A 59 -1.33 -20.15 12.72
CA SER A 59 -1.48 -19.80 11.33
C SER A 59 -2.16 -21.01 10.71
N ASN A 60 -3.48 -20.97 10.53
CA ASN A 60 -4.21 -22.08 9.93
C ASN A 60 -3.69 -22.18 8.50
N PRO A 61 -2.84 -23.17 8.15
CA PRO A 61 -2.24 -23.24 6.81
C PRO A 61 -3.31 -23.47 5.72
N ASN A 62 -4.55 -23.70 6.15
CA ASN A 62 -5.73 -23.97 5.33
C ASN A 62 -6.70 -22.79 5.24
N LEU A 63 -6.35 -21.57 5.72
CA LEU A 63 -7.21 -20.40 5.54
C LEU A 63 -7.26 -20.04 4.04
N LYS A 64 -8.30 -20.50 3.35
CA LYS A 64 -8.56 -20.18 1.95
C LYS A 64 -9.49 -18.98 1.87
N LEU A 65 -8.95 -17.83 1.46
CA LEU A 65 -9.76 -16.65 1.20
C LEU A 65 -10.76 -16.93 0.07
N PRO A 66 -12.00 -16.38 0.15
CA PRO A 66 -12.96 -16.47 -0.94
C PRO A 66 -12.39 -15.90 -2.25
N ILE A 67 -12.65 -16.59 -3.35
CA ILE A 67 -12.33 -16.12 -4.71
C ILE A 67 -13.64 -15.77 -5.38
N ILE A 68 -13.76 -14.53 -5.82
CA ILE A 68 -14.96 -13.97 -6.45
C ILE A 68 -14.65 -13.71 -7.92
N ASP A 69 -15.53 -14.20 -8.79
CA ASP A 69 -15.44 -14.01 -10.23
C ASP A 69 -16.20 -12.73 -10.60
N PHE A 70 -15.45 -11.68 -10.98
CA PHE A 70 -16.01 -10.37 -11.28
C PHE A 70 -16.93 -10.40 -12.50
N ALA A 71 -16.64 -11.23 -13.50
CA ALA A 71 -17.48 -11.38 -14.69
C ALA A 71 -18.92 -11.84 -14.33
N LYS A 72 -19.10 -12.53 -13.20
CA LYS A 72 -20.44 -12.92 -12.72
C LYS A 72 -21.26 -11.75 -12.19
N LEU A 73 -20.64 -10.65 -11.76
CA LEU A 73 -21.33 -9.42 -11.32
C LEU A 73 -21.97 -8.67 -12.49
N GLN A 74 -21.42 -8.84 -13.69
CA GLN A 74 -21.90 -8.21 -14.92
C GLN A 74 -22.87 -9.10 -15.72
N GLY A 75 -23.09 -10.35 -15.29
CA GLY A 75 -23.89 -11.33 -16.01
C GLY A 75 -25.15 -11.78 -15.28
N SER A 76 -25.78 -12.85 -15.79
CA SER A 76 -27.00 -13.44 -15.22
C SER A 76 -26.83 -14.02 -13.80
N ASN A 77 -25.59 -14.23 -13.36
CA ASN A 77 -25.25 -14.78 -12.04
C ASN A 77 -24.97 -13.71 -10.97
N ARG A 78 -25.37 -12.45 -11.21
CA ARG A 78 -25.09 -11.32 -10.31
C ARG A 78 -25.52 -11.57 -8.87
N SER A 79 -26.74 -12.07 -8.64
CA SER A 79 -27.25 -12.35 -7.29
C SER A 79 -26.36 -13.34 -6.51
N GLN A 80 -25.85 -14.39 -7.18
CA GLN A 80 -24.93 -15.35 -6.56
C GLN A 80 -23.59 -14.70 -6.20
N ALA A 81 -23.06 -13.86 -7.09
CA ALA A 81 -21.80 -13.15 -6.86
C ALA A 81 -21.93 -12.14 -5.70
N ILE A 82 -23.05 -11.42 -5.61
CA ILE A 82 -23.36 -10.50 -4.51
C ILE A 82 -23.48 -11.23 -3.18
N ASN A 83 -24.17 -12.38 -3.14
CA ASN A 83 -24.22 -13.19 -1.92
C ASN A 83 -22.82 -13.69 -1.53
N SER A 84 -21.96 -13.98 -2.50
CA SER A 84 -20.56 -14.36 -2.24
C SER A 84 -19.75 -13.19 -1.66
N ILE A 85 -19.94 -11.96 -2.17
CA ILE A 85 -19.32 -10.73 -1.65
C ILE A 85 -19.77 -10.47 -0.21
N ARG A 86 -21.08 -10.57 0.07
CA ARG A 86 -21.62 -10.41 1.43
C ARG A 86 -20.96 -11.39 2.40
N ASN A 87 -21.00 -12.68 2.06
CA ASN A 87 -20.43 -13.73 2.89
C ASN A 87 -18.92 -13.55 3.11
N ALA A 88 -18.19 -13.13 2.09
CA ALA A 88 -16.75 -12.89 2.19
C ALA A 88 -16.43 -11.68 3.07
N SER A 89 -17.17 -10.58 2.88
CA SER A 89 -17.03 -9.36 3.66
C SER A 89 -17.38 -9.59 5.14
N GLU A 90 -18.45 -10.31 5.45
CA GLU A 90 -18.89 -10.59 6.82
C GLU A 90 -17.94 -11.56 7.55
N LYS A 91 -17.45 -12.61 6.88
CA LYS A 91 -16.65 -13.66 7.52
C LYS A 91 -15.16 -13.36 7.59
N PHE A 92 -14.63 -12.70 6.56
CA PHE A 92 -13.18 -12.51 6.38
C PHE A 92 -12.77 -11.04 6.31
N GLY A 93 -13.66 -10.14 5.88
CA GLY A 93 -13.30 -8.77 5.55
C GLY A 93 -12.40 -8.63 4.31
N PHE A 94 -12.06 -9.74 3.66
CA PHE A 94 -11.17 -9.83 2.51
C PHE A 94 -11.59 -10.94 1.54
N PHE A 95 -11.35 -10.73 0.25
CA PHE A 95 -11.52 -11.71 -0.80
C PHE A 95 -10.57 -11.43 -1.96
N GLN A 96 -10.33 -12.44 -2.78
CA GLN A 96 -9.61 -12.30 -4.04
C GLN A 96 -10.60 -12.14 -5.18
N LEU A 97 -10.26 -11.31 -6.16
CA LEU A 97 -11.07 -11.09 -7.33
C LEU A 97 -10.36 -11.63 -8.57
N VAL A 98 -11.09 -12.38 -9.40
CA VAL A 98 -10.61 -12.90 -10.70
C VAL A 98 -11.51 -12.40 -11.84
N ASN A 99 -11.01 -12.45 -13.06
CA ASN A 99 -11.71 -11.95 -14.26
C ASN A 99 -12.20 -10.50 -14.11
N HIS A 100 -11.38 -9.65 -13.48
CA HIS A 100 -11.72 -8.26 -13.12
C HIS A 100 -11.54 -7.26 -14.29
N ASP A 101 -11.42 -7.75 -15.52
CA ASP A 101 -11.31 -6.99 -16.78
C ASP A 101 -10.19 -5.94 -16.89
N ILE A 102 -9.23 -5.94 -15.95
CA ILE A 102 -8.04 -5.10 -16.09
C ILE A 102 -7.08 -5.81 -17.04
N PRO A 103 -6.70 -5.20 -18.17
CA PRO A 103 -5.79 -5.83 -19.12
C PRO A 103 -4.45 -6.19 -18.47
N LYS A 104 -3.92 -7.36 -18.83
CA LYS A 104 -2.69 -7.91 -18.24
C LYS A 104 -1.48 -7.00 -18.47
N ASP A 105 -1.39 -6.41 -19.66
CA ASP A 105 -0.37 -5.44 -20.05
C ASP A 105 -0.41 -4.17 -19.19
N VAL A 106 -1.60 -3.71 -18.77
CA VAL A 106 -1.75 -2.57 -17.86
C VAL A 106 -1.19 -2.90 -16.47
N ILE A 107 -1.43 -4.12 -15.97
CA ILE A 107 -0.89 -4.60 -14.69
C ILE A 107 0.62 -4.77 -14.77
N GLU A 108 1.13 -5.39 -15.84
CA GLU A 108 2.57 -5.59 -16.05
C GLU A 108 3.29 -4.25 -16.17
N SER A 109 2.71 -3.30 -16.91
CA SER A 109 3.26 -1.95 -17.08
C SER A 109 3.37 -1.19 -15.76
N ILE A 110 2.33 -1.18 -14.91
CA ILE A 110 2.39 -0.48 -13.62
C ILE A 110 3.41 -1.13 -12.66
N ILE A 111 3.54 -2.46 -12.66
CA ILE A 111 4.53 -3.17 -11.86
C ILE A 111 5.95 -2.82 -12.33
N ASP A 112 6.17 -2.79 -13.65
CA ASP A 112 7.47 -2.49 -14.24
C ASP A 112 7.92 -1.05 -13.98
N VAL A 113 7.08 -0.04 -14.26
CA VAL A 113 7.44 1.37 -13.98
C VAL A 113 7.66 1.60 -12.49
N SER A 114 6.93 0.89 -11.62
CA SER A 114 7.12 1.00 -10.16
C SER A 114 8.49 0.50 -9.75
N LYS A 115 8.92 -0.67 -10.25
CA LYS A 115 10.27 -1.19 -10.01
C LYS A 115 11.33 -0.21 -10.47
N ARG A 116 11.23 0.26 -11.72
CA ARG A 116 12.18 1.22 -12.29
C ARG A 116 12.24 2.53 -11.53
N PHE A 117 11.10 3.05 -11.04
CA PHE A 117 11.08 4.22 -10.17
C PHE A 117 11.89 4.00 -8.90
N PHE A 118 11.70 2.88 -8.20
CA PHE A 118 12.45 2.59 -6.98
C PHE A 118 13.92 2.29 -7.24
N GLU A 119 14.30 1.83 -8.44
CA GLU A 119 15.68 1.65 -8.88
C GLU A 119 16.41 2.96 -9.20
N LEU A 120 15.69 4.09 -9.35
CA LEU A 120 16.32 5.39 -9.54
C LEU A 120 17.24 5.76 -8.36
N PRO A 121 18.28 6.58 -8.60
CA PRO A 121 19.11 7.16 -7.54
C PRO A 121 18.26 7.79 -6.45
N PHE A 122 18.75 7.76 -5.21
CA PHE A 122 18.03 8.33 -4.08
C PHE A 122 17.70 9.81 -4.31
N GLU A 123 18.60 10.56 -4.94
CA GLU A 123 18.49 11.97 -5.28
C GLU A 123 17.31 12.26 -6.22
N GLU A 124 16.96 11.32 -7.10
CA GLU A 124 15.80 11.45 -7.98
C GLU A 124 14.50 11.17 -7.25
N ARG A 125 14.50 10.16 -6.37
CA ARG A 125 13.31 9.78 -5.58
C ARG A 125 13.01 10.80 -4.48
N SER A 126 14.04 11.34 -3.84
CA SER A 126 13.93 12.25 -2.69
C SER A 126 13.31 13.60 -3.05
N LYS A 127 13.31 13.99 -4.34
CA LYS A 127 12.54 15.15 -4.85
C LYS A 127 11.06 15.11 -4.48
N TYR A 128 10.52 13.92 -4.24
CA TYR A 128 9.12 13.70 -3.89
C TYR A 128 8.92 13.43 -2.38
N MET A 129 9.96 13.53 -1.55
CA MET A 129 9.81 13.38 -0.10
C MET A 129 9.00 14.53 0.47
N SER A 130 8.01 14.20 1.31
CA SER A 130 7.21 15.19 2.01
C SER A 130 6.67 14.64 3.31
N THR A 131 6.71 15.46 4.37
CA THR A 131 6.03 15.18 5.64
C THR A 131 4.53 15.49 5.58
N ASP A 132 4.09 16.25 4.57
CA ASP A 132 2.68 16.55 4.37
C ASP A 132 1.93 15.31 3.82
N MET A 133 1.07 14.75 4.67
CA MET A 133 0.23 13.61 4.32
C MET A 133 -0.81 13.93 3.23
N ARG A 134 -1.14 15.22 3.05
CA ARG A 134 -2.08 15.72 2.04
C ARG A 134 -1.40 16.01 0.70
N SER A 135 -0.07 15.97 0.63
CA SER A 135 0.65 16.17 -0.61
C SER A 135 0.13 15.22 -1.70
N PRO A 136 -0.18 15.73 -2.91
CA PRO A 136 -0.68 14.92 -4.01
C PRO A 136 0.36 13.90 -4.50
N VAL A 137 1.64 14.15 -4.28
CA VAL A 137 2.74 13.23 -4.54
C VAL A 137 3.59 13.13 -3.29
N ARG A 138 3.81 11.91 -2.79
CA ARG A 138 4.59 11.68 -1.58
C ARG A 138 5.41 10.41 -1.69
N TYR A 139 6.71 10.55 -1.81
CA TYR A 139 7.68 9.50 -1.54
C TYR A 139 8.04 9.52 -0.05
N GLY A 140 8.28 8.36 0.53
CA GLY A 140 8.67 8.24 1.92
C GLY A 140 8.97 6.80 2.32
N THR A 141 9.26 6.62 3.59
CA THR A 141 9.59 5.34 4.23
C THR A 141 8.84 5.21 5.54
N SER A 142 8.60 3.98 5.99
CA SER A 142 7.67 3.64 7.08
C SER A 142 6.25 4.17 6.82
N SER A 143 5.41 4.23 7.86
CA SER A 143 4.10 4.87 7.84
C SER A 143 4.22 6.37 8.13
N ASN A 144 4.85 6.72 9.25
CA ASN A 144 5.19 8.07 9.68
C ASN A 144 6.41 8.05 10.62
N GLN A 145 7.63 8.07 10.08
CA GLN A 145 8.86 8.01 10.88
C GLN A 145 8.97 9.08 11.99
N ASN A 146 8.27 10.22 11.85
CA ASN A 146 8.28 11.27 12.87
C ASN A 146 7.44 10.93 14.11
N LYS A 147 6.59 9.90 14.04
CA LYS A 147 5.69 9.48 15.13
C LYS A 147 5.79 8.00 15.47
N ASP A 148 6.33 7.19 14.56
CA ASP A 148 6.40 5.75 14.72
C ASP A 148 7.51 5.38 15.72
N ASP A 149 7.16 4.65 16.78
CA ASP A 149 8.17 4.06 17.68
C ASP A 149 8.91 2.90 17.01
N ILE A 150 8.23 2.18 16.10
CA ILE A 150 8.75 1.06 15.31
C ILE A 150 8.49 1.34 13.83
N PHE A 151 9.56 1.37 13.04
CA PHE A 151 9.49 1.64 11.61
C PHE A 151 9.08 0.40 10.83
N CYS A 152 8.28 0.60 9.79
CA CYS A 152 7.96 -0.45 8.82
C CYS A 152 9.12 -0.62 7.84
N TRP A 153 9.48 -1.88 7.54
CA TRP A 153 10.49 -2.22 6.53
C TRP A 153 9.95 -2.01 5.11
N ARG A 154 9.68 -0.74 4.75
CA ARG A 154 9.00 -0.36 3.51
C ARG A 154 9.35 1.06 3.08
N ASP A 155 9.62 1.22 1.79
CA ASP A 155 9.54 2.48 1.07
C ASP A 155 8.24 2.56 0.26
N PHE A 156 7.70 3.76 0.05
CA PHE A 156 6.46 3.94 -0.71
C PHE A 156 6.49 5.21 -1.56
N LEU A 157 5.74 5.17 -2.66
CA LEU A 157 5.33 6.34 -3.45
C LEU A 157 3.81 6.38 -3.44
N LYS A 158 3.24 7.49 -2.95
CA LYS A 158 1.81 7.80 -2.98
C LYS A 158 1.55 8.81 -4.08
N LEU A 159 0.62 8.48 -4.98
CA LEU A 159 0.14 9.37 -6.03
C LEU A 159 -1.37 9.58 -5.84
N SER A 160 -1.77 10.82 -5.56
CA SER A 160 -3.18 11.21 -5.62
C SER A 160 -3.67 11.10 -7.06
N CYS A 161 -4.88 10.60 -7.22
CA CYS A 161 -5.53 10.42 -8.52
C CYS A 161 -6.79 11.28 -8.67
N GLN A 162 -7.06 12.24 -7.77
CA GLN A 162 -8.30 13.04 -7.80
C GLN A 162 -8.02 14.53 -7.53
N PRO A 163 -8.53 15.44 -8.40
CA PRO A 163 -8.87 15.19 -9.81
C PRO A 163 -7.60 14.91 -10.64
N LEU A 164 -7.67 14.00 -11.62
CA LEU A 164 -6.49 13.59 -12.41
C LEU A 164 -5.83 14.75 -13.16
N SER A 165 -6.61 15.72 -13.67
CA SER A 165 -6.10 16.89 -14.40
C SER A 165 -5.07 17.69 -13.60
N ASP A 166 -5.31 17.83 -12.31
CA ASP A 166 -4.57 18.75 -11.45
C ASP A 166 -3.31 18.07 -10.89
N VAL A 167 -3.41 16.77 -10.62
CA VAL A 167 -2.33 16.00 -9.99
C VAL A 167 -1.38 15.35 -10.98
N LEU A 168 -1.83 15.04 -12.20
CA LEU A 168 -1.01 14.38 -13.23
C LEU A 168 0.28 15.15 -13.57
N PRO A 169 0.28 16.49 -13.69
CA PRO A 169 1.52 17.25 -13.93
C PRO A 169 2.53 17.16 -12.78
N LEU A 170 2.05 16.90 -11.56
CA LEU A 170 2.87 16.82 -10.34
C LEU A 170 3.56 15.47 -10.16
N TRP A 171 3.04 14.41 -10.80
CA TRP A 171 3.60 13.05 -10.71
C TRP A 171 5.04 12.99 -11.23
N PRO A 172 5.84 11.99 -10.81
CA PRO A 172 7.18 11.82 -11.34
C PRO A 172 7.23 11.75 -12.88
N SER A 173 8.17 12.48 -13.49
CA SER A 173 8.43 12.41 -14.94
C SER A 173 9.43 11.33 -15.31
N SER A 174 10.11 10.75 -14.31
CA SER A 174 10.99 9.60 -14.45
C SER A 174 10.46 8.45 -13.61
N PRO A 175 10.35 7.22 -14.16
CA PRO A 175 10.57 6.88 -15.57
C PRO A 175 9.60 7.58 -16.53
N VAL A 176 10.00 7.75 -17.81
CA VAL A 176 9.26 8.57 -18.80
C VAL A 176 7.81 8.11 -19.04
N ASP A 177 7.57 6.82 -18.89
CA ASP A 177 6.29 6.15 -19.09
C ASP A 177 5.49 5.99 -17.78
N LEU A 178 6.03 6.40 -16.62
CA LEU A 178 5.37 6.26 -15.32
C LEU A 178 3.99 6.92 -15.30
N ARG A 179 3.90 8.16 -15.78
CA ARG A 179 2.63 8.91 -15.74
C ARG A 179 1.54 8.20 -16.54
N GLN A 180 1.89 7.70 -17.73
CA GLN A 180 0.94 7.02 -18.60
C GLN A 180 0.51 5.67 -18.03
N ALA A 181 1.45 4.89 -17.49
CA ALA A 181 1.17 3.60 -16.87
C ALA A 181 0.26 3.75 -15.63
N VAL A 182 0.58 4.69 -14.73
CA VAL A 182 -0.24 5.00 -13.55
C VAL A 182 -1.61 5.50 -13.98
N LEU A 183 -1.69 6.37 -14.99
CA LEU A 183 -2.96 6.89 -15.50
C LEU A 183 -3.86 5.74 -16.02
N ASN A 184 -3.32 4.85 -16.85
CA ASN A 184 -4.07 3.72 -17.39
C ASN A 184 -4.54 2.78 -16.28
N TYR A 185 -3.67 2.45 -15.33
CA TYR A 185 -4.03 1.61 -14.19
C TYR A 185 -5.09 2.26 -13.30
N SER A 186 -4.97 3.57 -13.02
CA SER A 186 -5.93 4.32 -12.20
C SER A 186 -7.34 4.38 -12.81
N LYS A 187 -7.45 4.50 -14.15
CA LYS A 187 -8.74 4.49 -14.84
C LYS A 187 -9.44 3.13 -14.74
N ASN A 188 -8.70 2.05 -15.01
CA ASN A 188 -9.21 0.68 -14.94
C ASN A 188 -9.63 0.31 -13.51
N THR A 189 -8.79 0.63 -12.52
CA THR A 189 -9.09 0.36 -11.11
C THR A 189 -10.22 1.23 -10.56
N LYS A 190 -10.39 2.47 -11.04
CA LYS A 190 -11.55 3.30 -10.67
C LYS A 190 -12.86 2.67 -11.12
N TYR A 191 -12.93 2.18 -12.36
CA TYR A 191 -14.12 1.46 -12.84
C TYR A 191 -14.42 0.23 -11.97
N LEU A 192 -13.40 -0.60 -11.74
CA LEU A 192 -13.52 -1.78 -10.89
C LEU A 192 -14.00 -1.44 -9.47
N TYR A 193 -13.43 -0.39 -8.87
CA TYR A 193 -13.82 0.10 -7.54
C TYR A 193 -15.29 0.51 -7.49
N LEU A 194 -15.78 1.23 -8.50
CA LEU A 194 -17.18 1.66 -8.55
C LEU A 194 -18.13 0.45 -8.63
N MET A 195 -17.85 -0.51 -9.51
CA MET A 195 -18.66 -1.72 -9.67
C MET A 195 -18.68 -2.59 -8.41
N LEU A 196 -17.53 -2.74 -7.73
CA LEU A 196 -17.46 -3.47 -6.47
C LEU A 196 -18.19 -2.74 -5.34
N THR A 197 -18.07 -1.41 -5.28
CA THR A 197 -18.78 -0.58 -4.30
C THR A 197 -20.29 -0.75 -4.47
N GLU A 198 -20.77 -0.66 -5.71
CA GLU A 198 -22.17 -0.91 -6.05
C GLU A 198 -22.64 -2.30 -5.62
N ALA A 199 -21.87 -3.35 -5.94
CA ALA A 199 -22.20 -4.71 -5.55
C ALA A 199 -22.21 -4.90 -4.02
N ILE A 200 -21.33 -4.22 -3.28
CA ILE A 200 -21.34 -4.23 -1.81
C ILE A 200 -22.58 -3.50 -1.28
N LEU A 201 -22.95 -2.34 -1.83
CA LEU A 201 -24.15 -1.61 -1.43
C LEU A 201 -25.42 -2.41 -1.72
N GLU A 202 -25.52 -3.06 -2.89
CA GLU A 202 -26.59 -3.98 -3.22
C GLU A 202 -26.61 -5.16 -2.26
N SER A 203 -25.43 -5.71 -1.94
CA SER A 203 -25.33 -6.78 -0.97
C SER A 203 -25.92 -6.38 0.37
N LEU A 204 -25.77 -5.12 0.80
CA LEU A 204 -26.31 -4.57 2.05
C LEU A 204 -27.80 -4.21 1.98
N GLY A 205 -28.43 -4.29 0.81
CA GLY A 205 -29.80 -3.82 0.60
C GLY A 205 -29.92 -2.29 0.56
N LEU A 206 -28.84 -1.59 0.24
CA LEU A 206 -28.78 -0.13 0.14
C LEU A 206 -28.90 0.40 -1.30
N MET A 207 -28.95 -0.50 -2.27
CA MET A 207 -29.31 -0.17 -3.65
C MET A 207 -30.79 -0.47 -3.81
N ASP A 208 -31.62 0.57 -3.76
CA ASP A 208 -32.99 0.47 -4.27
C ASP A 208 -32.91 0.27 -5.78
N ILE A 209 -33.77 -0.59 -6.32
CA ILE A 209 -33.99 -0.71 -7.77
C ILE A 209 -34.66 0.59 -8.23
N THR A 210 -33.89 1.66 -8.38
CA THR A 210 -34.34 2.87 -9.07
C THR A 210 -34.30 2.60 -10.58
N ASN A 211 -35.22 1.75 -11.03
CA ASN A 211 -35.68 1.84 -12.40
C ASN A 211 -36.56 3.08 -12.53
N ASN A 212 -36.08 4.02 -13.35
CA ASN A 212 -36.79 5.14 -13.98
C ASN A 212 -37.22 6.27 -13.00
N GLU A 213 -36.94 7.54 -13.25
CA GLU A 213 -37.03 8.28 -14.51
C GLU A 213 -36.39 9.68 -14.31
N ASN A 214 -35.72 10.19 -15.35
CA ASN A 214 -35.40 11.61 -15.61
C ASN A 214 -34.38 12.35 -14.73
N GLU A 215 -33.20 12.57 -15.31
CA GLU A 215 -32.42 13.82 -15.27
C GLU A 215 -31.36 13.66 -16.39
N ASN A 216 -31.68 13.92 -17.67
CA ASN A 216 -31.60 15.26 -18.26
C ASN A 216 -31.24 16.33 -17.23
N ASP A 217 -29.95 16.62 -17.05
CA ASP A 217 -29.41 17.91 -17.46
C ASP A 217 -27.89 17.99 -17.26
N GLU A 218 -27.32 18.87 -18.06
CA GLU A 218 -25.93 19.22 -18.32
C GLU A 218 -25.11 19.58 -17.05
N PHE A 219 -23.82 19.21 -17.04
CA PHE A 219 -22.64 20.10 -17.13
C PHE A 219 -21.34 19.34 -16.82
#